data_AF-A0AAC8QDX9-F1
#
_entry.id   AF-A0AAC8QDX9-F1
#
_cell.length_a   1.000
_cell.length_b   1.000
_cell.length_c   1.000
_cell.angle_alpha   90.00
_cell.angle_beta   90.00
_cell.angle_gamma   90.00
#
_symmetry.space_group_name_H-M   'P 1'
#
loop_
_entity.id
_entity.type
_entity.pdbx_description
1 polymer ?
#
loop_
_entity_poly.entity_id
_entity_poly.type
_entity_poly.pdbx_seq_one_letter_code
_entity_poly.pdbx_strand_id
1 'polypeptide(L)'
;MKLERHVGGLSIARKTNYLRARGWHEEEGGWSSEIFGLLPMAKAVHHQLTDDLSQALRKRGWHVVGFSERGYVKMRDGEQGKPCSLPKALRTQARREKRPVAELTYELFLAALLEAEGA
;
A
#
# COMPACT_ATOMS: atom_id res chain seq x y z
N MET A 1 10.71 5.94 6.48
CA MET A 1 10.87 4.90 5.44
C MET A 1 10.01 5.33 4.24
N LYS A 2 10.59 5.71 3.10
CA LYS A 2 9.81 6.04 1.90
C LYS A 2 9.51 4.72 1.19
N LEU A 3 8.27 4.21 1.32
CA LEU A 3 7.82 2.95 0.70
C LEU A 3 8.13 2.91 -0.81
N GLU A 4 8.02 4.06 -1.46
CA GLU A 4 8.37 4.32 -2.86
C GLU A 4 9.80 3.89 -3.25
N ARG A 5 10.77 3.92 -2.32
CA ARG A 5 12.16 3.48 -2.58
C ARG A 5 12.30 1.97 -2.67
N HIS A 6 11.39 1.21 -2.06
CA HIS A 6 11.42 -0.26 -2.07
C HIS A 6 10.70 -0.87 -3.27
N VAL A 7 9.98 -0.06 -4.06
CA VAL A 7 9.32 -0.48 -5.31
C VAL A 7 10.08 -0.02 -6.56
N GLY A 8 11.39 0.27 -6.41
CA GLY A 8 12.32 0.44 -7.53
C GLY A 8 12.31 1.80 -8.25
N GLY A 9 11.65 2.82 -7.70
CA GLY A 9 11.54 4.12 -8.37
C GLY A 9 10.66 4.02 -9.61
N LEU A 10 9.36 4.24 -9.45
CA LEU A 10 8.44 4.24 -10.59
C LEU A 10 8.70 5.49 -11.44
N SER A 11 9.05 5.31 -12.73
CA SER A 11 8.99 6.40 -13.71
C SER A 11 7.59 7.01 -13.74
N ILE A 12 7.43 8.22 -14.28
CA ILE A 12 6.11 8.86 -14.39
C ILE A 12 5.12 7.94 -15.12
N ALA A 13 5.55 7.30 -16.22
CA ALA A 13 4.74 6.31 -16.94
C ALA A 13 4.34 5.12 -16.06
N ARG A 14 5.28 4.57 -15.26
CA ARG A 14 4.97 3.45 -14.36
C ARG A 14 4.02 3.85 -13.23
N LYS A 15 4.13 5.07 -12.69
CA LYS A 15 3.19 5.60 -11.69
C LYS A 15 1.78 5.75 -12.27
N THR A 16 1.70 6.30 -13.48
CA THR A 16 0.45 6.49 -14.23
C THR A 16 -0.24 5.14 -14.45
N ASN A 17 0.49 4.16 -14.98
CA ASN A 17 -0.06 2.81 -15.21
C ASN A 17 -0.45 2.13 -13.89
N TYR A 18 0.37 2.27 -12.86
CA TYR A 18 0.10 1.72 -11.53
C TYR A 18 -1.21 2.24 -10.94
N LEU A 19 -1.44 3.56 -11.03
CA LEU A 19 -2.67 4.22 -10.56
C LEU A 19 -3.89 3.83 -11.40
N ARG A 20 -3.78 3.87 -12.74
CA ARG A 20 -4.88 3.49 -13.64
C ARG A 20 -5.34 2.05 -13.45
N ALA A 21 -4.40 1.12 -13.27
CA ALA A 21 -4.69 -0.29 -12.97
C ALA A 21 -5.47 -0.49 -11.65
N ARG A 22 -5.60 0.55 -10.83
CA ARG A 22 -6.29 0.53 -9.53
C ARG A 22 -7.50 1.47 -9.51
N GLY A 23 -8.01 1.81 -10.68
CA GLY A 23 -9.22 2.63 -10.83
C GLY A 23 -9.02 4.11 -10.52
N TRP A 24 -7.77 4.60 -10.48
CA TRP A 24 -7.55 6.04 -10.40
C TRP A 24 -7.71 6.68 -11.78
N HIS A 25 -8.30 7.86 -11.80
CA HIS A 25 -8.49 8.67 -12.99
C HIS A 25 -7.61 9.91 -12.95
N GLU A 26 -7.06 10.27 -14.10
CA GLU A 26 -6.28 11.51 -14.24
C GLU A 26 -7.26 12.67 -14.49
N GLU A 27 -7.15 13.71 -13.67
CA GLU A 27 -8.03 14.89 -13.70
C GLU A 27 -7.18 16.17 -13.69
N GLU A 28 -7.81 17.30 -14.02
CA GLU A 28 -7.16 18.60 -13.89
C GLU A 28 -6.75 18.84 -12.42
N GLY A 29 -5.45 18.97 -12.18
CA GLY A 29 -4.88 19.16 -10.84
C GLY A 29 -4.45 17.88 -10.11
N GLY A 30 -4.67 16.69 -10.66
CA GLY A 30 -4.14 15.47 -10.04
C GLY A 30 -4.78 14.15 -10.49
N TRP A 31 -4.94 13.26 -9.51
CA TRP A 31 -5.44 11.91 -9.67
C TRP A 31 -6.59 11.69 -8.69
N SER A 32 -7.74 11.28 -9.19
CA SER A 32 -8.93 11.01 -8.39
C SER A 32 -9.15 9.52 -8.19
N SER A 33 -9.74 9.17 -7.06
CA SER A 33 -10.20 7.83 -6.69
C SER A 33 -11.47 7.99 -5.88
N GLU A 34 -12.43 7.09 -6.04
CA GLU A 34 -13.65 7.07 -5.22
C GLU A 34 -13.35 6.94 -3.72
N ILE A 35 -12.24 6.27 -3.38
CA ILE A 35 -11.85 5.96 -2.00
C ILE A 35 -11.08 7.13 -1.38
N PHE A 36 -10.18 7.77 -2.15
CA PHE A 36 -9.20 8.72 -1.61
C PHE A 36 -9.38 10.17 -2.08
N GLY A 37 -10.32 10.41 -3.00
CA GLY A 37 -10.55 11.73 -3.59
C GLY A 37 -9.43 12.18 -4.53
N LEU A 38 -9.44 13.47 -4.87
CA LEU A 38 -8.46 14.10 -5.77
C LEU A 38 -7.16 14.43 -5.03
N LEU A 39 -6.05 13.87 -5.51
CA LEU A 39 -4.73 14.03 -4.92
C LEU A 39 -3.64 14.26 -5.98
N PRO A 40 -2.58 15.04 -5.68
CA PRO A 40 -1.39 15.07 -6.52
C PRO A 40 -0.78 13.67 -6.67
N MET A 41 -0.16 13.37 -7.82
CA MET A 41 0.34 12.02 -8.15
C MET A 41 1.17 11.36 -7.04
N ALA A 42 2.07 12.10 -6.39
CA ALA A 42 2.88 11.55 -5.30
C ALA A 42 2.04 11.06 -4.11
N LYS A 43 0.98 11.80 -3.75
CA LYS A 43 0.06 11.39 -2.69
C LYS A 43 -0.83 10.25 -3.15
N ALA A 44 -1.35 10.28 -4.37
CA ALA A 44 -2.14 9.17 -4.93
C ALA A 44 -1.36 7.84 -4.87
N VAL A 45 -0.10 7.85 -5.35
CA VAL A 45 0.78 6.67 -5.27
C VAL A 45 1.03 6.25 -3.82
N HIS A 46 1.24 7.20 -2.90
CA HIS A 46 1.45 6.87 -1.49
C HIS A 46 0.23 6.19 -0.85
N HIS A 47 -0.97 6.74 -1.09
CA HIS A 47 -2.21 6.20 -0.56
C HIS A 47 -2.45 4.80 -1.11
N GLN A 48 -2.30 4.63 -2.42
CA GLN A 48 -2.52 3.35 -3.08
C GLN A 48 -1.50 2.28 -2.64
N LEU A 49 -0.21 2.62 -2.51
CA LEU A 49 0.79 1.69 -1.98
C LEU A 49 0.47 1.27 -0.54
N THR A 50 -0.04 2.20 0.26
CA THR A 50 -0.41 1.91 1.64
C THR A 50 -1.62 0.98 1.68
N ASP A 51 -2.62 1.21 0.83
CA ASP A 51 -3.77 0.33 0.70
C ASP A 51 -3.35 -1.07 0.24
N ASP A 52 -2.67 -1.20 -0.91
CA ASP A 52 -2.19 -2.47 -1.47
C ASP A 52 -1.47 -3.33 -0.41
N LEU A 53 -0.47 -2.74 0.27
CA LEU A 53 0.30 -3.44 1.29
C LEU A 53 -0.55 -3.84 2.50
N SER A 54 -1.51 -3.00 2.88
CA SER A 54 -2.42 -3.29 3.98
C SER A 54 -3.40 -4.41 3.63
N GLN A 55 -3.96 -4.42 2.42
CA GLN A 55 -4.84 -5.48 1.94
C GLN A 55 -4.09 -6.81 1.82
N ALA A 56 -2.87 -6.79 1.30
CA ALA A 56 -2.04 -7.99 1.21
C ALA A 56 -1.66 -8.54 2.60
N LEU A 57 -1.42 -7.67 3.59
CA LEU A 57 -1.25 -8.09 4.99
C LEU A 57 -2.53 -8.64 5.61
N ARG A 58 -3.73 -8.25 5.17
CA ARG A 58 -4.98 -8.83 5.68
C ARG A 58 -5.06 -10.34 5.46
N LYS A 59 -4.53 -10.81 4.33
CA LYS A 59 -4.42 -12.25 4.02
C LYS A 59 -3.49 -13.00 4.98
N ARG A 60 -2.70 -12.27 5.78
CA ARG A 60 -1.79 -12.79 6.80
C ARG A 60 -2.30 -12.55 8.22
N GLY A 61 -3.60 -12.31 8.38
CA GLY A 61 -4.26 -12.16 9.68
C GLY A 61 -4.17 -10.76 10.29
N TRP A 62 -3.73 -9.76 9.52
CA TRP A 62 -3.78 -8.38 9.98
C TRP A 62 -5.15 -7.75 9.71
N HIS A 63 -5.57 -6.82 10.53
CA HIS A 63 -6.80 -6.05 10.32
C HIS A 63 -6.47 -4.58 10.13
N VAL A 64 -7.09 -3.97 9.11
CA VAL A 64 -7.07 -2.53 8.90
C VAL A 64 -8.05 -1.90 9.89
N VAL A 65 -7.56 -0.99 10.71
CA VAL A 65 -8.37 -0.21 11.67
C VAL A 65 -8.90 1.06 11.00
N GLY A 66 -8.11 1.64 10.10
CA GLY A 66 -8.50 2.82 9.33
C GLY A 66 -7.31 3.54 8.71
N PHE A 67 -7.63 4.54 7.89
CA PHE A 67 -6.65 5.40 7.23
C PHE A 67 -6.73 6.82 7.81
N SER A 68 -5.57 7.47 7.91
CA SER A 68 -5.49 8.90 8.15
C SER A 68 -5.64 9.69 6.85
N GLU A 69 -6.01 10.96 6.94
CA GLU A 69 -6.04 11.89 5.80
C GLU A 69 -4.70 11.99 5.07
N ARG A 70 -3.59 11.72 5.76
CA ARG A 70 -2.23 11.74 5.19
C ARG A 70 -1.85 10.46 4.46
N GLY A 71 -2.75 9.49 4.35
CA GLY A 71 -2.51 8.21 3.67
C GLY A 71 -1.84 7.14 4.53
N TYR A 72 -1.60 7.39 5.83
CA TYR A 72 -1.11 6.35 6.73
C TYR A 72 -2.23 5.43 7.18
N VAL A 73 -1.98 4.11 7.13
CA VAL A 73 -2.90 3.10 7.67
C VAL A 73 -2.50 2.67 9.09
N LYS A 74 -3.50 2.50 9.93
CA LYS A 74 -3.41 1.89 11.25
C LYS A 74 -3.89 0.44 11.16
N MET A 75 -3.08 -0.48 11.66
CA MET A 75 -3.32 -1.92 11.58
C MET A 75 -3.25 -2.57 12.95
N ARG A 76 -3.87 -3.73 13.12
CA ARG A 76 -3.69 -4.59 14.29
C ARG A 76 -3.51 -6.04 13.88
N ASP A 77 -2.85 -6.80 14.73
CA ASP A 77 -2.60 -8.23 14.53
C ASP A 77 -3.77 -9.04 15.11
N GLY A 78 -4.53 -9.72 14.24
CA GLY A 78 -5.82 -10.31 14.62
C GLY A 78 -6.83 -9.26 15.11
N GLU A 79 -7.92 -9.73 15.73
CA GLU A 79 -8.99 -8.84 16.20
C GLU A 79 -8.68 -8.13 17.51
N GLN A 80 -7.76 -8.65 18.32
CA GLN A 80 -7.47 -8.13 19.67
C GLN A 80 -6.08 -7.53 19.81
N GLY A 81 -5.27 -7.55 18.75
CA GLY A 81 -3.92 -6.99 18.77
C GLY A 81 -3.92 -5.47 19.04
N LYS A 82 -2.85 -4.99 19.67
CA LYS A 82 -2.65 -3.55 19.85
C LYS A 82 -2.49 -2.87 18.48
N PRO A 83 -3.22 -1.79 18.20
CA PRO A 83 -3.07 -1.06 16.95
C PRO A 83 -1.65 -0.49 16.79
N CYS A 84 -1.13 -0.54 15.57
CA CYS A 84 0.18 -0.06 15.19
C CYS A 84 0.17 0.48 13.75
N SER A 85 1.28 1.05 13.30
CA SER A 85 1.43 1.54 11.93
C SER A 85 1.82 0.43 10.95
N LEU A 86 1.53 0.60 9.65
CA LEU A 86 1.98 -0.33 8.59
C LEU A 86 3.47 -0.68 8.65
N PRO A 87 4.41 0.27 8.84
CA PRO A 87 5.83 -0.08 8.99
C PRO A 87 6.12 -0.96 10.21
N LYS A 88 5.32 -0.88 11.27
CA LYS A 88 5.44 -1.79 12.41
C LYS A 88 4.84 -3.17 12.08
N ALA A 89 3.69 -3.21 11.41
CA ALA A 89 3.07 -4.44 10.96
C ALA A 89 4.00 -5.25 10.03
N LEU A 90 4.55 -4.60 9.00
CA LEU A 90 5.52 -5.20 8.07
C LEU A 90 6.76 -5.76 8.81
N ARG A 91 7.32 -5.01 9.77
CA ARG A 91 8.46 -5.49 10.57
C ARG A 91 8.10 -6.71 11.41
N THR A 92 6.92 -6.70 12.04
CA THR A 92 6.45 -7.82 12.84
C THR A 92 6.23 -9.06 11.97
N GLN A 93 5.60 -8.89 10.81
CA GLN A 93 5.36 -9.97 9.86
C GLN A 93 6.66 -10.55 9.30
N ALA A 94 7.60 -9.70 8.88
CA ALA A 94 8.91 -10.14 8.37
C ALA A 94 9.68 -10.96 9.42
N ARG A 95 9.59 -10.55 10.69
CA ARG A 95 10.18 -11.31 11.81
C ARG A 95 9.53 -12.67 12.00
N ARG A 96 8.21 -12.79 11.85
CA ARG A 96 7.50 -14.09 11.92
C ARG A 96 7.95 -15.04 10.81
N GLU A 97 8.13 -14.49 9.62
CA GLU A 97 8.57 -15.22 8.43
C GLU A 97 10.10 -15.39 8.36
N LYS A 98 10.85 -14.90 9.36
CA LYS A 98 12.31 -14.98 9.44
C LYS A 98 13.03 -14.46 8.17
N ARG A 99 12.55 -13.36 7.59
CA ARG A 99 13.10 -12.77 6.37
C ARG A 99 13.26 -11.25 6.46
N PRO A 100 14.06 -10.63 5.56
CA PRO A 100 14.19 -9.18 5.50
C PRO A 100 12.86 -8.46 5.22
N VAL A 101 12.65 -7.33 5.87
CA VAL A 101 11.44 -6.50 5.70
C VAL A 101 11.27 -6.00 4.27
N ALA A 102 12.39 -5.64 3.61
CA ALA A 102 12.38 -5.17 2.24
C ALA A 102 11.89 -6.27 1.28
N GLU A 103 12.34 -7.50 1.47
CA GLU A 103 11.95 -8.66 0.67
C GLU A 103 10.46 -8.96 0.83
N LEU A 104 9.97 -9.00 2.08
CA LEU A 104 8.55 -9.15 2.37
C LEU A 104 7.69 -8.05 1.74
N THR A 105 8.13 -6.80 1.86
CA THR A 105 7.38 -5.63 1.34
C THR A 105 7.30 -5.68 -0.17
N TYR A 106 8.38 -6.08 -0.83
CA TYR A 106 8.41 -6.22 -2.29
C TYR A 106 7.51 -7.35 -2.77
N GLU A 107 7.53 -8.51 -2.10
CA GLU A 107 6.62 -9.60 -2.41
C GLU A 107 5.15 -9.21 -2.23
N LEU A 108 4.80 -8.56 -1.13
CA LEU A 108 3.44 -8.06 -0.88
C LEU A 108 2.98 -7.10 -1.98
N PHE A 109 3.87 -6.22 -2.43
CA PHE A 109 3.61 -5.30 -3.52
C PHE A 109 3.37 -6.05 -4.84
N LEU A 110 4.20 -7.04 -5.19
CA LEU A 110 4.03 -7.84 -6.40
C LEU A 110 2.73 -8.64 -6.37
N ALA A 111 2.38 -9.24 -5.23
CA ALA A 111 1.12 -9.96 -5.07
C ALA A 111 -0.09 -9.05 -5.32
N ALA A 112 -0.07 -7.82 -4.78
CA ALA A 112 -1.13 -6.84 -5.04
C ALA A 112 -1.16 -6.38 -6.50
N LEU A 113 -0.01 -6.32 -7.18
CA LEU A 113 0.07 -5.98 -8.59
C LEU A 113 -0.57 -7.05 -9.48
N LEU A 114 -0.26 -8.32 -9.24
CA LEU A 114 -0.80 -9.45 -10.01
C LEU A 114 -2.32 -9.58 -9.84
N GLU A 115 -2.84 -9.31 -8.65
CA GLU A 115 -4.29 -9.34 -8.43
C GLU A 115 -5.04 -8.22 -9.16
N ALA A 116 -4.42 -7.04 -9.29
CA ALA A 116 -4.99 -5.94 -10.05
C ALA A 116 -4.95 -6.20 -11.57
N GLU A 117 -3.99 -6.99 -12.07
CA GLU A 117 -3.86 -7.33 -13.49
C GLU A 117 -4.74 -8.53 -13.91
N GLY A 118 -5.14 -9.37 -12.95
CA GLY A 118 -5.97 -10.56 -13.20
C GLY A 118 -7.47 -10.38 -12.97
N ALA A 119 -7.91 -9.20 -12.52
CA ALA A 119 -9.31 -8.83 -12.26
C ALA A 119 -9.88 -7.98 -13.39
#